data_AF-A0A381ZK95-F1
#
_entry.id   AF-A0A381ZK95-F1
#
_cell.length_a   1.000
_cell.length_b   1.000
_cell.length_c   1.000
_cell.angle_alpha   90.00
_cell.angle_beta   90.00
_cell.angle_gamma   90.00
#
_symmetry.space_group_name_H-M   'P 1'
#
loop_
_entity.id
_entity.type
_entity.pdbx_description
1 polymer ?
#
loop_
_entity_poly.entity_id
_entity_poly.type
_entity_poly.pdbx_seq_one_letter_code
_entity_poly.pdbx_strand_id
1 'polypeptide(L)' 'VPKVSLDIPSELLSDLRNHVGDDKKFVSLADAVRTACRKLLDQL' A
#
# COMPACT_ATOMS: atom_id res chain seq x y z
N VAL A 1 -7.93 -13.83 -2.48
CA VAL A 1 -6.87 -13.00 -3.12
C VAL A 1 -5.55 -13.73 -2.98
N PRO A 2 -4.76 -13.91 -4.05
CA PRO A 2 -3.42 -14.46 -3.95
C PRO A 2 -2.55 -13.57 -3.04
N LYS A 3 -1.65 -14.18 -2.27
CA LYS A 3 -0.74 -13.48 -1.38
C LYS A 3 0.61 -13.31 -2.06
N VAL A 4 1.20 -12.14 -1.88
CA VAL A 4 2.55 -11.83 -2.37
C VAL A 4 3.36 -11.37 -1.17
N SER A 5 4.58 -11.89 -1.06
CA SER A 5 5.58 -11.48 -0.07
C SER A 5 6.75 -10.86 -0.81
N LEU A 6 7.29 -9.76 -0.27
CA LEU A 6 8.45 -9.07 -0.82
C LEU A 6 9.23 -8.40 0.32
N ASP A 7 10.52 -8.21 0.08
CA ASP A 7 11.38 -7.42 0.96
C ASP A 7 11.40 -5.96 0.50
N ILE A 8 11.23 -5.04 1.45
CA ILE A 8 11.28 -3.60 1.20
C ILE A 8 12.05 -2.89 2.30
N PRO A 9 12.68 -1.74 2.00
CA PRO A 9 13.24 -0.85 3.02
C PRO A 9 12.23 -0.51 4.12
N SER A 10 12.67 -0.54 5.37
CA SER A 10 11.85 -0.23 6.54
C SER A 10 11.31 1.20 6.54
N GLU A 11 12.05 2.13 5.95
CA GLU A 11 11.66 3.53 5.76
C GLU A 11 10.42 3.64 4.89
N LEU A 12 10.40 2.97 3.73
CA LEU A 12 9.24 2.94 2.84
C LEU A 12 8.01 2.31 3.52
N LEU A 13 8.21 1.24 4.28
CA LEU A 13 7.12 0.64 5.05
C LEU A 13 6.54 1.63 6.08
N SER A 14 7.40 2.39 6.73
CA SER A 14 7.01 3.40 7.72
C SER A 14 6.23 4.54 7.07
N ASP A 15 6.68 5.02 5.92
CA ASP A 15 5.99 6.05 5.14
C ASP A 15 4.60 5.58 4.71
N LEU A 16 4.48 4.35 4.20
CA LEU A 16 3.17 3.79 3.86
C LEU A 16 2.24 3.70 5.07
N ARG A 17 2.77 3.30 6.24
CA ARG A 17 2.01 3.23 7.49
C ARG A 17 1.53 4.60 7.98
N ASN A 18 2.25 5.68 7.68
CA ASN A 18 1.79 7.03 7.99
C ASN A 18 0.47 7.38 7.30
N HIS A 19 0.13 6.70 6.20
CA HIS A 19 -1.11 6.89 5.44
C HIS A 19 -2.20 5.84 5.72
N VAL A 20 -1.95 4.89 6.63
CA VAL A 20 -2.87 3.80 6.96
C VAL A 20 -3.49 3.98 8.35
N GLY A 21 -4.79 3.71 8.47
CA GLY A 21 -5.56 3.76 9.72
C GLY A 21 -7.03 4.12 9.45
N ASP A 22 -7.88 3.96 10.46
CA ASP A 22 -9.34 4.10 10.32
C ASP A 22 -9.76 5.51 9.87
N ASP A 23 -9.04 6.55 10.31
CA ASP A 23 -9.25 7.95 9.91
C ASP A 23 -8.28 8.43 8.82
N LYS A 24 -7.61 7.51 8.11
CA LYS A 24 -6.61 7.86 7.09
C LYS A 24 -7.06 7.47 5.69
N LYS A 25 -6.22 7.81 4.70
CA LYS A 25 -6.46 7.58 3.28
C LYS A 25 -6.68 6.11 2.92
N PHE A 26 -6.08 5.18 3.67
CA PHE A 26 -6.17 3.75 3.43
C PHE A 26 -6.52 3.01 4.72
N VAL A 27 -7.42 2.03 4.62
CA VAL A 27 -7.84 1.22 5.77
C VAL A 27 -6.72 0.28 6.25
N SER A 28 -5.92 -0.24 5.33
CA SER A 28 -4.80 -1.14 5.65
C SER A 28 -3.63 -0.94 4.69
N LEU A 29 -2.47 -1.46 5.06
CA LEU A 29 -1.31 -1.47 4.17
C LEU A 29 -1.59 -2.23 2.86
N ALA A 30 -2.29 -3.37 2.96
CA ALA A 30 -2.70 -4.14 1.80
C ALA A 30 -3.68 -3.36 0.90
N ASP A 31 -4.51 -2.50 1.48
CA ASP A 31 -5.41 -1.62 0.73
C ASP A 31 -4.66 -0.48 0.01
N ALA A 32 -3.68 0.12 0.70
CA ALA A 32 -2.79 1.12 0.11
C ALA A 32 -2.04 0.56 -1.10
N VAL A 33 -1.42 -0.62 -0.96
CA VAL A 33 -0.66 -1.27 -2.03
C VAL A 33 -1.56 -1.65 -3.21
N ARG A 34 -2.72 -2.27 -2.97
CA ARG A 34 -3.66 -2.64 -4.05
C ARG A 34 -4.13 -1.42 -4.83
N THR A 35 -4.48 -0.34 -4.13
CA THR A 35 -4.93 0.91 -4.76
C THR A 35 -3.82 1.57 -5.57
N ALA A 36 -2.60 1.59 -5.05
CA ALA A 36 -1.45 2.14 -5.76
C ALA A 36 -1.14 1.35 -7.04
N CYS A 37 -1.11 0.02 -6.97
CA CYS A 37 -0.91 -0.83 -8.15
C CYS A 37 -2.01 -0.61 -9.20
N ARG A 38 -3.28 -0.49 -8.77
CA ARG A 38 -4.39 -0.21 -9.70
C ARG A 38 -4.21 1.12 -10.41
N LYS A 39 -3.94 2.20 -9.66
CA LYS A 39 -3.73 3.53 -10.22
C LYS A 39 -2.54 3.58 -11.18
N LEU A 40 -1.44 2.92 -10.85
CA LEU A 40 -0.28 2.84 -11.74
C LEU A 40 -0.64 2.13 -13.05
N LEU A 41 -1.33 0.99 -12.97
CA LEU A 41 -1.73 0.21 -14.14
C LEU A 41 -2.79 0.91 -14.99
N ASP A 42 -3.71 1.66 -14.38
CA ASP A 42 -4.74 2.42 -15.10
C ASP A 42 -4.16 3.66 -15.83
N GLN A 43 -2.95 4.10 -15.46
CA GLN A 43 -2.23 5.20 -16.10
C GLN A 43 -1.32 4.75 -17.26
N LEU A 44 -1.10 3.44 -17.40
CA LEU A 44 -0.35 2.84 -18.49
C LEU A 44 -1.29 2.48 -19.65
#